data_AF-A0A4Y2CKC1-F1
#
_entry.id   AF-A0A4Y2CKC1-F1
#
_cell.length_a   1.000
_cell.length_b   1.000
_cell.length_c   1.000
_cell.angle_alpha   90.00
_cell.angle_beta   90.00
_cell.angle_gamma   90.00
#
_symmetry.space_group_name_H-M   'P 1'
#
loop_
_entity.id
_entity.type
_entity.pdbx_description
1 polymer ?
#
loop_
_entity_poly.entity_id
_entity_poly.type
_entity_poly.pdbx_seq_one_letter_code
_entity_poly.pdbx_strand_id
1 'polypeptide(L)'
;MRMARKLSTIQRSFLLNISGAYSTTATTALQVTLGTAQLHLQLQQESRFINICRFNQPLSIKDLPLPDEIEIKVSSWAFHLSKHLKQSQISLEDGGNSKNFINIYSDGSKTELGVGCAFCVFVGQNITHRWSARLSNKKTAFQAEIIALRESVKFAKNLNTDQVVNIHVDNRARIQAVSNFIKPNKNTPRNIKKILLYHSNIEITWIMAHAGNKGNEVADILAKQAKLHSIWGRWLD
;
A
#
# COMPACT_ATOMS: atom_id res chain seq x y z
N MET A 1 6.27 21.63 -7.36
CA MET A 1 7.43 21.02 -8.07
C MET A 1 8.62 21.96 -8.27
N ARG A 2 8.45 23.23 -8.68
CA ARG A 2 9.58 24.14 -8.99
C ARG A 2 10.51 24.45 -7.80
N MET A 3 9.96 24.69 -6.60
CA MET A 3 10.77 24.93 -5.39
C MET A 3 11.53 23.69 -4.91
N ALA A 4 10.90 22.51 -4.93
CA ALA A 4 11.56 21.26 -4.51
C ALA A 4 12.79 20.93 -5.37
N ARG A 5 12.73 21.20 -6.68
CA ARG A 5 13.89 21.04 -7.58
C ARG A 5 15.03 21.98 -7.23
N LYS A 6 14.75 23.27 -7.00
CA LYS A 6 15.77 24.25 -6.57
C LYS A 6 16.44 23.84 -5.26
N LEU A 7 15.65 23.44 -4.26
CA LEU A 7 16.17 22.98 -2.97
C LEU A 7 17.03 21.71 -3.10
N SER A 8 16.65 20.79 -3.98
CA SER A 8 17.46 19.59 -4.28
C SER A 8 18.80 19.96 -4.92
N THR A 9 18.84 20.93 -5.84
CA THR A 9 20.09 21.41 -6.44
C THR A 9 21.01 22.04 -5.41
N ILE A 10 20.46 22.85 -4.49
CA ILE A 10 21.23 23.47 -3.40
C ILE A 10 21.80 22.38 -2.48
N GLN A 11 20.94 21.49 -1.98
CA GLN A 11 21.35 20.40 -1.09
C GLN A 11 22.41 19.51 -1.72
N ARG A 12 22.30 19.21 -3.02
CA ARG A 12 23.27 18.37 -3.74
C ARG A 12 24.70 18.89 -3.64
N SER A 13 24.92 20.20 -3.75
CA SER A 13 26.26 20.78 -3.67
C SER A 13 26.92 20.47 -2.31
N PHE A 14 26.18 20.64 -1.22
CA PHE A 14 26.66 20.30 0.12
C PHE A 14 26.94 18.80 0.27
N LEU A 15 26.04 17.95 -0.23
CA LEU A 15 26.20 16.50 -0.12
C LEU A 15 27.44 15.99 -0.87
N LEU A 16 27.74 16.54 -2.05
CA LEU A 16 28.95 16.20 -2.80
C LEU A 16 30.21 16.63 -2.06
N ASN A 17 30.21 17.85 -1.52
CA ASN A 17 31.37 18.37 -0.77
C ASN A 17 31.64 17.56 0.52
N ILE A 18 30.59 17.14 1.23
CA ILE A 18 30.72 16.36 2.46
C ILE A 18 31.17 14.92 2.17
N SER A 19 30.63 14.29 1.13
CA SER A 19 30.92 12.88 0.82
C SER A 19 32.18 12.67 -0.02
N GLY A 20 32.65 13.69 -0.74
CA GLY A 20 33.71 13.56 -1.74
C GLY A 20 33.34 12.67 -2.93
N ALA A 21 32.04 12.36 -3.11
CA ALA A 21 31.58 11.48 -4.18
C ALA A 21 31.65 12.15 -5.57
N TYR A 22 31.64 11.33 -6.61
CA TYR A 22 31.63 11.82 -7.99
C TYR A 22 30.40 12.70 -8.26
N SER A 23 30.58 13.73 -9.12
CA SER A 23 29.51 14.63 -9.54
C SER A 23 28.36 13.92 -10.29
N THR A 24 28.54 12.67 -10.70
CA THR A 24 27.53 11.82 -11.34
C THR A 24 26.72 10.99 -10.34
N THR A 25 27.14 10.90 -9.07
CA THR A 25 26.43 10.12 -8.05
C THR A 25 25.04 10.69 -7.81
N ALA A 26 24.00 9.85 -7.82
CA ALA A 26 22.62 10.27 -7.62
C ALA A 26 22.43 10.96 -6.26
N THR A 27 21.71 12.10 -6.22
CA THR A 27 21.48 12.86 -4.97
C THR A 27 20.79 12.01 -3.90
N THR A 28 19.89 11.11 -4.31
CA THR A 28 19.21 10.17 -3.43
C THR A 28 20.18 9.18 -2.77
N ALA A 29 21.20 8.72 -3.49
CA ALA A 29 22.24 7.86 -2.92
C ALA A 29 23.03 8.62 -1.85
N LEU A 30 23.45 9.86 -2.14
CA LEU A 30 24.18 10.70 -1.18
C LEU A 30 23.38 10.97 0.09
N GLN A 31 22.08 11.24 -0.04
CA GLN A 31 21.16 11.42 1.09
C GLN A 31 21.11 10.19 1.98
N VAL A 32 21.00 9.00 1.38
CA VAL A 32 20.96 7.73 2.13
C VAL A 32 22.30 7.45 2.81
N THR A 33 23.42 7.61 2.10
CA THR A 33 24.76 7.36 2.64
C THR A 33 25.08 8.28 3.82
N LEU A 34 24.73 9.57 3.71
CA LEU A 34 24.97 10.57 4.76
C LEU A 34 23.86 10.61 5.82
N GLY A 35 22.80 9.81 5.68
CA GLY A 35 21.66 9.82 6.60
C GLY A 35 20.88 11.14 6.63
N THR A 36 20.91 11.92 5.55
CA THR A 36 20.28 13.25 5.48
C THR A 36 18.94 13.19 4.75
N ALA A 37 17.91 13.81 5.34
CA ALA A 37 16.59 13.92 4.72
C ALA A 37 16.59 14.95 3.58
N GLN A 38 15.63 14.85 2.65
CA GLN A 38 15.47 15.83 1.58
C GLN A 38 15.09 17.20 2.15
N LEU A 39 15.83 18.25 1.80
CA LEU A 39 15.69 19.58 2.39
C LEU A 39 14.27 20.16 2.26
N HIS A 40 13.60 19.92 1.13
CA HIS A 40 12.24 20.39 0.93
C HIS A 40 11.22 19.73 1.87
N LEU A 41 11.45 18.48 2.31
CA LEU A 41 10.60 17.80 3.28
C LEU A 41 10.83 18.37 4.68
N GLN A 42 12.09 18.65 5.06
CA GLN A 42 12.42 19.31 6.32
C GLN A 42 11.79 20.71 6.42
N LEU A 43 11.92 21.53 5.37
CA LEU A 43 11.29 22.85 5.34
C LEU A 43 9.76 22.78 5.41
N GLN A 44 9.15 21.78 4.76
CA GLN A 44 7.71 21.57 4.86
C GLN A 44 7.29 21.16 6.28
N GLN A 45 8.09 20.32 6.95
CA GLN A 45 7.87 19.93 8.33
C GLN A 45 7.99 21.14 9.27
N GLU A 46 9.05 21.94 9.14
CA GLU A 46 9.27 23.14 9.95
C GLU A 46 8.18 24.19 9.75
N SER A 47 7.76 24.42 8.49
CA SER A 47 6.64 25.32 8.20
C SER A 47 5.36 24.87 8.90
N ARG A 48 5.05 23.57 8.90
CA ARG A 48 3.90 23.02 9.61
C ARG A 48 4.04 23.20 11.12
N PHE A 49 5.22 22.94 11.68
CA PHE A 49 5.49 23.11 13.10
C PHE A 49 5.29 24.56 13.55
N ILE A 50 5.83 25.53 12.81
CA ILE A 50 5.66 26.96 13.09
C ILE A 50 4.19 27.37 13.00
N ASN A 51 3.45 26.90 11.99
CA ASN A 51 2.03 27.21 11.85
C ASN A 51 1.20 26.72 13.05
N ILE A 52 1.53 25.54 13.58
CA ILE A 52 0.88 24.99 14.78
C ILE A 52 1.31 25.78 16.02
N CYS A 53 2.61 25.85 16.31
CA CYS A 53 3.11 26.30 17.60
C CYS A 53 3.12 27.83 17.76
N ARG A 54 3.29 28.59 16.67
CA ARG A 54 3.41 30.05 16.72
C ARG A 54 2.15 30.77 16.23
N PHE A 55 1.53 30.25 15.17
CA PHE A 55 0.34 30.89 14.58
C PHE A 55 -0.98 30.27 15.05
N ASN A 56 -0.93 29.23 15.89
CA ASN A 56 -2.07 28.51 16.44
C ASN A 56 -3.08 28.07 15.35
N GLN A 57 -2.58 27.79 14.14
CA GLN A 57 -3.40 27.37 13.02
C GLN A 57 -3.65 25.86 13.12
N PRO A 58 -4.92 25.42 13.05
CA PRO A 58 -5.23 24.00 13.11
C PRO A 58 -4.67 23.27 11.88
N LEU A 59 -3.96 22.17 12.11
CA LEU A 59 -3.52 21.33 11.00
C LEU A 59 -4.74 20.61 10.41
N SER A 60 -4.90 20.68 9.09
CA SER A 60 -5.94 19.88 8.42
C SER A 60 -5.66 18.40 8.67
N ILE A 61 -6.63 17.67 9.24
CA ILE A 61 -6.51 16.22 9.51
C ILE A 61 -6.21 15.45 8.21
N LYS A 62 -6.66 15.97 7.06
CA LYS A 62 -6.38 15.40 5.72
C LYS A 62 -4.90 15.44 5.33
N ASP A 63 -4.08 16.27 6.00
CA ASP A 63 -2.66 16.48 5.70
C ASP A 63 -1.70 15.65 6.55
N LEU A 64 -2.21 15.00 7.58
CA LEU A 64 -1.48 14.03 8.41
C LEU A 64 -1.63 12.64 7.80
N PRO A 65 -0.54 11.87 7.67
CA PRO A 65 -0.66 10.44 7.44
C PRO A 65 -1.40 9.83 8.64
N LEU A 66 -2.36 8.95 8.40
CA LEU A 66 -2.95 8.17 9.50
C LEU A 66 -1.82 7.40 10.22
N PRO A 67 -1.94 7.07 11.52
CA PRO A 67 -0.94 6.29 12.24
C PRO A 67 -0.54 4.99 11.50
N ASP A 68 -1.52 4.34 10.87
CA ASP A 68 -1.35 3.14 10.04
C ASP A 68 -0.61 3.36 8.71
N GLU A 69 -0.39 4.61 8.31
CA GLU A 69 0.35 5.00 7.10
C GLU A 69 1.82 5.33 7.37
N ILE A 70 2.20 5.50 8.64
CA ILE A 70 3.58 5.77 9.02
C ILE A 70 4.33 4.43 9.02
N GLU A 71 5.27 4.27 8.10
CA GLU A 71 6.17 3.11 8.09
C GLU A 71 7.17 3.25 9.25
N ILE A 72 6.99 2.42 10.27
CA ILE A 72 7.91 2.34 11.40
C ILE A 72 9.04 1.37 11.02
N LYS A 73 10.29 1.79 11.23
CA LYS A 73 11.44 0.90 11.08
C LYS A 73 11.39 -0.12 12.23
N VAL A 74 10.97 -1.34 11.92
CA VAL A 74 10.98 -2.46 12.89
C VAL A 74 12.22 -3.32 12.64
N SER A 75 12.85 -3.77 13.72
CA SER A 75 14.01 -4.68 13.69
C SER A 75 13.77 -5.87 12.77
N SER A 76 14.78 -6.24 11.97
CA SER A 76 14.74 -7.38 11.04
C SER A 76 14.49 -8.72 11.73
N TRP A 77 14.71 -8.80 13.05
CA TRP A 77 14.60 -10.00 13.87
C TRP A 77 13.20 -10.26 14.43
N ALA A 78 12.18 -9.51 14.00
CA ALA A 78 10.82 -9.64 14.54
C ALA A 78 10.13 -11.00 14.24
N PHE A 79 10.67 -11.81 13.34
CA PHE A 79 10.15 -13.14 13.02
C PHE A 79 11.29 -14.16 12.96
N HIS A 80 11.09 -15.32 13.59
CA HIS A 80 12.01 -16.45 13.51
C HIS A 80 12.07 -16.98 12.07
N LEU A 81 13.27 -17.28 11.54
CA LEU A 81 13.46 -17.68 10.14
C LEU A 81 12.68 -18.95 9.76
N SER A 82 12.41 -19.85 10.71
CA SER A 82 11.63 -21.06 10.44
C SER A 82 10.14 -20.81 10.18
N LYS A 83 9.60 -19.62 10.49
CA LYS A 83 8.18 -19.30 10.24
C LYS A 83 7.99 -18.82 8.79
N HIS A 84 7.53 -19.73 7.95
CA HIS A 84 7.24 -19.52 6.53
C HIS A 84 5.76 -19.79 6.25
N LEU A 85 5.24 -19.17 5.18
CA LEU A 85 3.89 -19.47 4.68
C LEU A 85 3.88 -20.85 4.02
N LYS A 86 2.71 -21.49 3.97
CA LYS A 86 2.56 -22.69 3.14
C LYS A 86 2.73 -22.30 1.67
N GLN A 87 3.32 -23.19 0.88
CA GLN A 87 3.58 -22.96 -0.54
C GLN A 87 2.31 -22.59 -1.33
N SER A 88 1.14 -23.11 -0.92
CA SER A 88 -0.15 -22.84 -1.59
C SER A 88 -0.74 -21.46 -1.28
N GLN A 89 -0.30 -20.80 -0.20
CA GLN A 89 -0.93 -19.54 0.25
C GLN A 89 -0.60 -18.33 -0.63
N ILE A 90 0.45 -18.41 -1.43
CA ILE A 90 0.77 -17.37 -2.41
C ILE A 90 1.08 -18.04 -3.73
N SER A 91 0.20 -17.87 -4.71
CA SER A 91 0.41 -18.35 -6.08
C SER A 91 0.58 -17.19 -7.04
N LEU A 92 1.55 -17.34 -7.95
CA LEU A 92 1.76 -16.46 -9.10
C LEU A 92 1.15 -17.02 -10.39
N GLU A 93 0.58 -18.22 -10.33
CA GLU A 93 -0.18 -18.82 -11.41
C GLU A 93 -1.56 -18.18 -11.52
N ASP A 94 -2.18 -18.26 -12.70
CA ASP A 94 -3.49 -17.65 -12.93
C ASP A 94 -4.59 -18.38 -12.14
N GLY A 95 -5.12 -17.72 -11.12
CA GLY A 95 -6.20 -18.19 -10.26
C GLY A 95 -7.60 -17.93 -10.82
N GLY A 96 -7.74 -17.42 -12.05
CA GLY A 96 -8.99 -16.93 -12.65
C GLY A 96 -10.15 -17.92 -12.69
N ASN A 97 -9.88 -19.22 -12.54
CA ASN A 97 -10.91 -20.28 -12.45
C ASN A 97 -11.02 -20.90 -11.05
N SER A 98 -10.88 -20.08 -10.00
CA SER A 98 -10.90 -20.56 -8.61
C SER A 98 -12.24 -21.24 -8.30
N LYS A 99 -12.17 -22.51 -7.86
CA LYS A 99 -13.31 -23.29 -7.39
C LYS A 99 -13.70 -22.97 -5.94
N ASN A 100 -12.98 -22.03 -5.31
CA ASN A 100 -13.22 -21.69 -3.91
C ASN A 100 -14.54 -20.95 -3.77
N PHE A 101 -15.26 -21.25 -2.70
CA PHE A 101 -16.59 -20.67 -2.47
C PHE A 101 -16.52 -19.17 -2.13
N ILE A 102 -15.42 -18.72 -1.49
CA ILE A 102 -15.23 -17.32 -1.10
C ILE A 102 -14.05 -16.73 -1.87
N ASN A 103 -14.34 -15.72 -2.70
CA ASN A 103 -13.36 -15.00 -3.51
C ASN A 103 -13.40 -13.51 -3.19
N ILE A 104 -12.26 -12.91 -2.91
CA ILE A 104 -12.10 -11.48 -2.68
C ILE A 104 -11.27 -10.91 -3.81
N TYR A 105 -11.74 -9.85 -4.46
CA TYR A 105 -11.02 -9.17 -5.53
C TYR A 105 -10.64 -7.78 -5.04
N SER A 106 -9.40 -7.38 -5.24
CA SER A 106 -8.86 -6.12 -4.71
C SER A 106 -8.17 -5.32 -5.81
N ASP A 107 -8.40 -4.00 -5.83
CA ASP A 107 -7.77 -3.12 -6.80
C ASP A 107 -7.54 -1.69 -6.27
N GLY A 108 -6.62 -0.98 -6.91
CA GLY A 108 -6.23 0.40 -6.61
C GLY A 108 -6.13 1.25 -7.87
N SER A 109 -6.80 2.40 -7.88
CA SER A 109 -6.85 3.32 -9.02
C SER A 109 -6.22 4.67 -8.67
N LYS A 110 -5.45 5.22 -9.62
CA LYS A 110 -5.01 6.62 -9.58
C LYS A 110 -5.36 7.32 -10.90
N THR A 111 -6.00 8.48 -10.78
CA THR A 111 -6.28 9.39 -11.90
C THR A 111 -6.01 10.83 -11.46
N GLU A 112 -6.16 11.79 -12.36
CA GLU A 112 -6.01 13.22 -12.03
C GLU A 112 -6.96 13.68 -10.92
N LEU A 113 -8.18 13.11 -10.88
CA LEU A 113 -9.20 13.42 -9.87
C LEU A 113 -8.86 12.93 -8.45
N GLY A 114 -7.93 11.97 -8.31
CA GLY A 114 -7.54 11.43 -7.01
C GLY A 114 -7.09 9.97 -7.04
N VAL A 115 -6.96 9.42 -5.84
CA VAL A 115 -6.52 8.03 -5.60
C VAL A 115 -7.59 7.29 -4.82
N GLY A 116 -7.94 6.08 -5.25
CA GLY A 116 -8.93 5.23 -4.61
C GLY A 116 -8.47 3.78 -4.55
N CYS A 117 -8.97 3.04 -3.58
CA CYS A 117 -8.75 1.60 -3.47
C CYS A 117 -10.05 0.91 -3.08
N ALA A 118 -10.24 -0.34 -3.48
CA ALA A 118 -11.44 -1.10 -3.17
C ALA A 118 -11.20 -2.60 -3.13
N PHE A 119 -12.14 -3.30 -2.50
CA PHE A 119 -12.31 -4.73 -2.69
C PHE A 119 -13.78 -5.11 -2.73
N CYS A 120 -14.08 -6.23 -3.35
CA CYS A 120 -15.40 -6.85 -3.30
C CYS A 120 -15.28 -8.33 -2.99
N VAL A 121 -16.32 -8.88 -2.37
CA VAL A 121 -16.37 -10.27 -1.91
C VAL A 121 -17.48 -10.98 -2.66
N PHE A 122 -17.11 -12.10 -3.25
CA PHE A 122 -17.99 -13.04 -3.90
C PHE A 122 -18.12 -14.30 -3.03
N VAL A 123 -19.36 -14.68 -2.76
CA VAL A 123 -19.71 -15.97 -2.19
C VAL A 123 -20.47 -16.75 -3.26
N GLY A 124 -19.84 -17.78 -3.80
CA GLY A 124 -20.22 -18.37 -5.08
C GLY A 124 -20.13 -17.33 -6.20
N GLN A 125 -21.25 -17.06 -6.89
CA GLN A 125 -21.32 -16.09 -8.00
C GLN A 125 -21.89 -14.72 -7.59
N ASN A 126 -22.31 -14.58 -6.33
CA ASN A 126 -22.99 -13.39 -5.84
C ASN A 126 -22.04 -12.50 -5.06
N ILE A 127 -22.14 -11.19 -5.28
CA ILE A 127 -21.42 -10.20 -4.48
C ILE A 127 -22.14 -10.06 -3.15
N THR A 128 -21.44 -10.30 -2.04
CA THR A 128 -21.99 -10.15 -0.69
C THR A 128 -21.51 -8.88 -0.01
N HIS A 129 -20.27 -8.45 -0.30
CA HIS A 129 -19.70 -7.26 0.31
C HIS A 129 -18.93 -6.43 -0.70
N ARG A 130 -18.95 -5.12 -0.49
CA ARG A 130 -18.19 -4.14 -1.24
C ARG A 130 -17.60 -3.14 -0.26
N TRP A 131 -16.33 -2.84 -0.43
CA TRP A 131 -15.64 -1.85 0.35
C TRP A 131 -14.80 -0.98 -0.57
N SER A 132 -14.81 0.34 -0.32
CA SER A 132 -13.96 1.26 -1.07
C SER A 132 -13.51 2.43 -0.19
N ALA A 133 -12.36 3.01 -0.51
CA ALA A 133 -11.83 4.15 0.23
C ALA A 133 -11.17 5.15 -0.72
N ARG A 134 -11.46 6.44 -0.49
CA ARG A 134 -10.64 7.51 -1.03
C ARG A 134 -9.33 7.58 -0.27
N LEU A 135 -8.23 7.70 -0.99
CA LEU A 135 -6.89 7.89 -0.44
C LEU A 135 -6.40 9.32 -0.72
N SER A 136 -5.36 9.73 0.02
CA SER A 136 -4.67 11.00 -0.25
C SER A 136 -4.15 11.05 -1.69
N ASN A 137 -4.31 12.20 -2.35
CA ASN A 137 -3.82 12.42 -3.72
C ASN A 137 -2.28 12.27 -3.84
N LYS A 138 -1.57 12.30 -2.70
CA LYS A 138 -0.12 12.06 -2.64
C LYS A 138 0.27 10.60 -2.92
N LYS A 139 -0.66 9.64 -2.76
CA LYS A 139 -0.38 8.22 -2.96
C LYS A 139 -0.24 7.84 -4.44
N THR A 140 0.46 6.75 -4.69
CA THR A 140 0.58 6.14 -6.04
C THR A 140 -0.50 5.07 -6.26
N ALA A 141 -0.75 4.69 -7.52
CA ALA A 141 -1.63 3.55 -7.84
C ALA A 141 -1.16 2.28 -7.11
N PHE A 142 0.14 2.00 -7.17
CA PHE A 142 0.75 0.87 -6.47
C PHE A 142 0.53 0.87 -4.95
N GLN A 143 0.61 2.04 -4.30
CA GLN A 143 0.29 2.15 -2.87
C GLN A 143 -1.20 1.90 -2.61
N ALA A 144 -2.08 2.36 -3.50
CA ALA A 144 -3.52 2.12 -3.40
C ALA A 144 -3.84 0.62 -3.49
N GLU A 145 -3.22 -0.08 -4.44
CA GLU A 145 -3.38 -1.52 -4.58
C GLU A 145 -2.88 -2.30 -3.34
N ILE A 146 -1.73 -1.90 -2.77
CA ILE A 146 -1.21 -2.50 -1.53
C ILE A 146 -2.20 -2.30 -0.37
N ILE A 147 -2.81 -1.12 -0.28
CA ILE A 147 -3.82 -0.83 0.75
C ILE A 147 -5.08 -1.67 0.52
N ALA A 148 -5.54 -1.81 -0.73
CA ALA A 148 -6.68 -2.68 -1.09
C ALA A 148 -6.45 -4.12 -0.61
N LEU A 149 -5.26 -4.67 -0.89
CA LEU A 149 -4.88 -6.01 -0.46
C LEU A 149 -4.81 -6.12 1.07
N ARG A 150 -4.24 -5.12 1.76
CA ARG A 150 -4.16 -5.09 3.23
C ARG A 150 -5.55 -5.16 3.87
N GLU A 151 -6.49 -4.36 3.39
CA GLU A 151 -7.85 -4.33 3.93
C GLU A 151 -8.64 -5.60 3.55
N SER A 152 -8.38 -6.18 2.37
CA SER A 152 -8.93 -7.48 1.97
C SER A 152 -8.49 -8.61 2.91
N VAL A 153 -7.20 -8.65 3.26
CA VAL A 153 -6.64 -9.65 4.19
C VAL A 153 -7.18 -9.46 5.61
N LYS A 154 -7.34 -8.20 6.06
CA LYS A 154 -7.99 -7.91 7.36
C LYS A 154 -9.44 -8.36 7.37
N PHE A 155 -10.18 -8.15 6.29
CA PHE A 155 -11.55 -8.63 6.16
C PHE A 155 -11.62 -10.16 6.20
N ALA A 156 -10.78 -10.83 5.39
CA ALA A 156 -10.71 -12.30 5.36
C ALA A 156 -10.43 -12.90 6.74
N LYS A 157 -9.52 -12.30 7.52
CA LYS A 157 -9.26 -12.69 8.90
C LYS A 157 -10.52 -12.65 9.78
N ASN A 158 -11.40 -11.69 9.57
CA ASN A 158 -12.59 -11.47 10.39
C ASN A 158 -13.80 -12.31 9.96
N LEU A 159 -13.73 -13.03 8.83
CA LEU A 159 -14.81 -13.89 8.35
C LEU A 159 -15.06 -15.13 9.23
N ASN A 160 -14.15 -15.47 10.15
CA ASN A 160 -14.25 -16.63 11.06
C ASN A 160 -14.79 -17.90 10.38
N THR A 161 -14.19 -18.27 9.24
CA THR A 161 -14.59 -19.43 8.44
C THR A 161 -13.42 -20.41 8.28
N ASP A 162 -13.73 -21.70 8.26
CA ASP A 162 -12.77 -22.77 7.95
C ASP A 162 -12.59 -22.96 6.43
N GLN A 163 -13.46 -22.35 5.62
CA GLN A 163 -13.33 -22.38 4.18
C GLN A 163 -12.09 -21.63 3.71
N VAL A 164 -11.55 -22.06 2.57
CA VAL A 164 -10.47 -21.34 1.90
C VAL A 164 -11.01 -20.04 1.32
N VAL A 165 -10.41 -18.93 1.73
CA VAL A 165 -10.71 -17.58 1.24
C VAL A 165 -9.61 -17.19 0.26
N ASN A 166 -9.98 -17.06 -1.02
CA ASN A 166 -9.02 -16.71 -2.05
C ASN A 166 -9.05 -15.20 -2.32
N ILE A 167 -7.91 -14.55 -2.24
CA ILE A 167 -7.75 -13.12 -2.52
C ILE A 167 -7.02 -12.96 -3.86
N HIS A 168 -7.74 -12.45 -4.84
CA HIS A 168 -7.28 -12.25 -6.20
C HIS A 168 -6.61 -10.89 -6.37
N VAL A 169 -5.48 -10.91 -7.06
CA VAL A 169 -4.62 -9.77 -7.33
C VAL A 169 -4.18 -9.79 -8.78
N ASP A 170 -4.37 -8.69 -9.49
CA ASP A 170 -4.02 -8.55 -10.91
C ASP A 170 -2.57 -8.12 -11.17
N ASN A 171 -1.89 -7.58 -10.16
CA ASN A 171 -0.52 -7.10 -10.27
C ASN A 171 0.50 -8.08 -9.64
N ARG A 172 1.28 -8.78 -10.45
CA ARG A 172 2.34 -9.69 -9.95
C ARG A 172 3.37 -8.98 -9.07
N ALA A 173 3.70 -7.72 -9.37
CA ALA A 173 4.64 -6.95 -8.57
C ALA A 173 4.11 -6.68 -7.14
N ARG A 174 2.78 -6.62 -6.97
CA ARG A 174 2.12 -6.51 -5.65
C ARG A 174 2.32 -7.78 -4.83
N ILE A 175 2.10 -8.94 -5.45
CA ILE A 175 2.32 -10.24 -4.80
C ILE A 175 3.79 -10.39 -4.43
N GLN A 176 4.71 -10.07 -5.35
CA GLN A 176 6.15 -10.10 -5.08
C GLN A 176 6.58 -9.11 -3.99
N ALA A 177 5.98 -7.93 -3.93
CA ALA A 177 6.29 -6.94 -2.90
C ALA A 177 5.82 -7.39 -1.51
N VAL A 178 4.70 -8.12 -1.44
CA VAL A 178 4.21 -8.70 -0.19
C VAL A 178 4.96 -9.98 0.17
N SER A 179 5.35 -10.79 -0.82
CA SER A 179 6.09 -12.05 -0.62
C SER A 179 7.58 -11.86 -0.36
N ASN A 180 8.15 -10.70 -0.70
CA ASN A 180 9.54 -10.37 -0.36
C ASN A 180 9.67 -9.98 1.13
N PHE A 181 9.57 -11.00 1.99
CA PHE A 181 9.47 -10.93 3.45
C PHE A 181 10.74 -10.50 4.20
N ILE A 182 11.83 -10.24 3.49
CA ILE A 182 13.17 -10.02 4.08
C ILE A 182 13.43 -8.52 4.32
N LYS A 183 12.72 -7.60 3.64
CA LYS A 183 13.02 -6.16 3.76
C LYS A 183 12.35 -5.53 5.00
N PRO A 184 13.14 -4.99 5.96
CA PRO A 184 12.65 -4.58 7.27
C PRO A 184 11.90 -3.22 7.32
N ASN A 185 11.55 -2.64 6.17
CA ASN A 185 11.22 -1.21 6.12
C ASN A 185 9.75 -0.88 5.86
N LYS A 186 8.83 -1.87 5.79
CA LYS A 186 7.42 -1.59 5.49
C LYS A 186 6.45 -2.29 6.44
N ASN A 187 5.61 -1.51 7.14
CA ASN A 187 4.61 -2.03 8.10
C ASN A 187 3.51 -2.87 7.41
N THR A 188 3.09 -2.47 6.21
CA THR A 188 1.95 -3.10 5.51
C THR A 188 2.24 -4.56 5.09
N PRO A 189 3.34 -4.89 4.38
CA PRO A 189 3.67 -6.28 4.04
C PRO A 189 3.85 -7.18 5.26
N ARG A 190 4.40 -6.66 6.37
CA ARG A 190 4.54 -7.42 7.62
C ARG A 190 3.19 -7.78 8.25
N ASN A 191 2.25 -6.84 8.27
CA ASN A 191 0.90 -7.10 8.81
C ASN A 191 0.19 -8.18 8.00
N ILE A 192 0.28 -8.11 6.67
CA ILE A 192 -0.26 -9.16 5.79
C ILE A 192 0.42 -10.50 6.09
N LYS A 193 1.76 -10.55 6.16
CA LYS A 193 2.51 -11.77 6.50
C LYS A 193 2.06 -12.37 7.83
N LYS A 194 1.92 -11.54 8.87
CA LYS A 194 1.50 -11.99 10.20
C LYS A 194 0.12 -12.64 10.13
N ILE A 195 -0.83 -12.01 9.44
CA ILE A 195 -2.17 -12.58 9.27
C ILE A 195 -2.10 -13.91 8.53
N LEU A 196 -1.42 -13.98 7.38
CA LEU A 196 -1.31 -15.21 6.59
C LEU A 196 -0.64 -16.36 7.36
N LEU A 197 0.34 -16.07 8.24
CA LEU A 197 0.98 -17.07 9.10
C LEU A 197 0.04 -17.70 10.14
N TYR A 198 -0.92 -16.93 10.65
CA TYR A 198 -1.90 -17.41 11.64
C TYR A 198 -3.18 -17.96 10.99
N HIS A 199 -3.45 -17.63 9.72
CA HIS A 199 -4.65 -17.99 8.99
C HIS A 199 -4.30 -18.74 7.70
N SER A 200 -4.08 -20.05 7.82
CA SER A 200 -3.60 -20.86 6.71
C SER A 200 -4.63 -21.13 5.60
N ASN A 201 -5.90 -20.77 5.84
CA ASN A 201 -7.00 -20.84 4.89
C ASN A 201 -7.14 -19.57 4.02
N ILE A 202 -6.34 -18.53 4.27
CA ILE A 202 -6.28 -17.35 3.41
C ILE A 202 -5.18 -17.55 2.39
N GLU A 203 -5.56 -17.50 1.12
CA GLU A 203 -4.67 -17.65 -0.03
C GLU A 203 -4.70 -16.39 -0.89
N ILE A 204 -3.56 -15.99 -1.45
CA ILE A 204 -3.42 -14.88 -2.38
C ILE A 204 -3.01 -15.45 -3.74
N THR A 205 -3.81 -15.19 -4.76
CA THR A 205 -3.58 -15.69 -6.11
C THR A 205 -3.47 -14.54 -7.10
N TRP A 206 -2.56 -14.70 -8.06
CA TRP A 206 -2.52 -13.80 -9.19
C TRP A 206 -3.65 -14.11 -10.16
N ILE A 207 -4.24 -13.08 -10.77
CA ILE A 207 -5.16 -13.24 -11.89
C ILE A 207 -4.74 -12.35 -13.04
N MET A 208 -5.07 -12.76 -14.26
CA MET A 208 -4.83 -11.92 -15.42
C MET A 208 -5.77 -10.69 -15.41
N ALA A 209 -5.18 -9.50 -15.51
CA ALA A 209 -5.91 -8.26 -15.67
C ALA A 209 -6.68 -8.25 -17.01
N HIS A 210 -7.87 -7.64 -17.04
CA HIS A 210 -8.69 -7.48 -18.24
C HIS A 210 -9.05 -8.78 -18.98
N ALA A 211 -9.07 -9.91 -18.26
CA ALA A 211 -9.42 -11.22 -18.80
C ALA A 211 -10.91 -11.58 -18.67
N GLY A 212 -11.80 -10.59 -18.47
CA GLY A 212 -13.24 -10.84 -18.25
C GLY A 212 -13.59 -11.32 -16.83
N ASN A 213 -12.65 -11.21 -15.87
CA ASN A 213 -12.89 -11.58 -14.48
C ASN A 213 -13.86 -10.58 -13.82
N LYS A 214 -15.15 -10.94 -13.75
CA LYS A 214 -16.23 -10.11 -13.19
C LYS A 214 -15.87 -9.48 -11.84
N GLY A 215 -15.25 -10.25 -10.94
CA GLY A 215 -14.83 -9.73 -9.63
C GLY A 215 -13.73 -8.67 -9.72
N ASN A 216 -12.76 -8.86 -10.61
CA ASN A 216 -11.70 -7.88 -10.84
C ASN A 216 -12.25 -6.58 -11.43
N GLU A 217 -13.15 -6.69 -12.41
CA GLU A 217 -13.82 -5.54 -13.02
C GLU A 217 -14.64 -4.74 -12.00
N VAL A 218 -15.36 -5.42 -11.11
CA VAL A 218 -16.09 -4.76 -10.03
C VAL A 218 -15.14 -4.04 -9.08
N ALA A 219 -14.04 -4.67 -8.67
CA ALA A 219 -13.04 -4.03 -7.80
C ALA A 219 -12.42 -2.78 -8.45
N ASP A 220 -12.08 -2.83 -9.74
CA ASP A 220 -11.55 -1.70 -10.51
C ASP A 220 -12.57 -0.55 -10.61
N ILE A 221 -13.84 -0.86 -10.90
CA ILE A 221 -14.93 0.13 -10.92
C ILE A 221 -15.08 0.80 -9.55
N LEU A 222 -15.09 0.01 -8.46
CA LEU A 222 -15.20 0.52 -7.11
C LEU A 222 -14.00 1.41 -6.73
N ALA A 223 -12.78 1.01 -7.08
CA ALA A 223 -11.59 1.80 -6.84
C ALA A 223 -11.63 3.12 -7.65
N LYS A 224 -12.18 3.08 -8.87
CA LYS A 224 -12.40 4.26 -9.70
C LYS A 224 -13.46 5.21 -9.10
N GLN A 225 -14.54 4.67 -8.53
CA GLN A 225 -15.61 5.46 -7.92
C GLN A 225 -15.20 6.06 -6.57
N ALA A 226 -14.41 5.33 -5.76
CA ALA A 226 -13.90 5.79 -4.46
C ALA A 226 -13.28 7.19 -4.51
N LYS A 227 -12.65 7.55 -5.64
CA LYS A 227 -12.00 8.85 -5.87
C LYS A 227 -12.95 10.04 -5.79
N LEU A 228 -14.26 9.84 -5.94
CA LEU A 228 -15.26 10.91 -5.90
C LEU A 228 -15.86 11.11 -4.50
N HIS A 229 -15.65 10.16 -3.58
CA HIS A 229 -16.20 10.24 -2.23
C HIS A 229 -15.36 11.13 -1.30
N SER A 230 -15.99 11.75 -0.30
CA SER A 230 -15.33 12.59 0.71
C SER A 230 -14.82 11.80 1.93
N ILE A 231 -15.10 10.49 2.01
CA ILE A 231 -14.96 9.67 3.22
C ILE A 231 -13.89 8.59 3.03
N TRP A 232 -13.14 8.33 4.11
CA TRP A 232 -12.17 7.25 4.21
C TRP A 232 -12.87 5.94 4.59
N GLY A 233 -12.79 4.91 3.75
CA GLY A 233 -13.26 3.54 4.03
C GLY A 233 -14.77 3.42 4.28
N ARG A 234 -15.52 3.07 3.24
CA ARG A 234 -16.98 2.88 3.30
C ARG A 234 -17.36 1.48 2.83
N TRP A 235 -18.20 0.81 3.62
CA TRP A 235 -18.99 -0.33 3.20
C TRP A 235 -20.12 0.13 2.29
N LEU A 236 -20.30 -0.53 1.16
CA LEU A 236 -21.37 -0.24 0.23
C LEU A 236 -22.42 -1.35 0.37
N ASP A 237 -23.62 -0.94 0.76
CA ASP A 237 -24.81 -1.80 0.86
C ASP A 237 -25.32 -2.20 -0.54
#